data_AF-A0A7H4MCN0-F1
#
_entry.id   AF-A0A7H4MCN0-F1
#
_cell.length_a   1.000
_cell.length_b   1.000
_cell.length_c   1.000
_cell.angle_alpha   90.00
_cell.angle_beta   90.00
_cell.angle_gamma   90.00
#
_symmetry.space_group_name_H-M   'P 1'
#
loop_
_entity.id
_entity.type
_entity.pdbx_description
1 polymer ?
#
loop_
_entity_poly.entity_id
_entity_poly.type
_entity_poly.pdbx_seq_one_letter_code
_entity_poly.pdbx_strand_id
1 'polypeptide(L)'
;MCWYLAGGCLLIIALLLVAFTFAGTHVARPINLTLMNHSQCELLASDEMLRSVSATAYAKNFDEVRQRLKLGCKPGERFVFFYGDRLETNGLGRVFLAHCAMHEDNPFSYCDNYFYYSWKPQ
;
A
#
# COMPACT_ATOMS: atom_id res chain seq x y z
N MET A 1 10.64 -42.05 31.79
CA MET A 1 11.12 -42.02 30.39
C MET A 1 10.40 -40.99 29.52
N CYS A 2 9.06 -40.88 29.56
CA CYS A 2 8.29 -40.01 28.65
C CYS A 2 8.57 -38.50 28.75
N TRP A 3 9.02 -38.00 29.90
CA TRP A 3 9.33 -36.58 30.11
C TRP A 3 10.56 -36.10 29.33
N TYR A 4 11.60 -36.95 29.23
CA TYR A 4 12.78 -36.65 28.44
C TYR A 4 12.49 -36.67 26.93
N LEU A 5 11.59 -37.55 26.50
CA LEU A 5 11.13 -37.61 25.11
C LEU A 5 10.34 -36.34 24.74
N ALA A 6 9.43 -35.91 25.60
CA ALA A 6 8.67 -34.67 25.41
C ALA A 6 9.58 -33.44 25.40
N GLY A 7 10.55 -33.37 26.32
CA GLY A 7 11.55 -32.31 26.34
C GLY A 7 12.40 -32.27 25.06
N GLY A 8 12.84 -33.43 24.57
CA GLY A 8 13.57 -33.54 23.31
C GLY A 8 12.76 -33.05 22.11
N CYS A 9 11.48 -33.44 22.00
CA CYS A 9 10.59 -32.98 20.93
C CYS A 9 10.39 -31.46 20.97
N LEU A 10 10.18 -30.88 22.14
CA LEU A 10 10.01 -29.42 22.29
C LEU A 10 11.29 -28.67 21.89
N LEU A 11 12.47 -29.21 22.23
CA LEU A 11 13.75 -28.60 21.88
C LEU A 11 14.00 -28.64 20.37
N ILE A 12 13.63 -29.73 19.69
CA ILE A 12 13.71 -29.83 18.23
C ILE A 12 12.77 -28.81 17.57
N ILE A 13 11.53 -28.69 18.04
CA ILE A 13 10.57 -27.71 17.50
C ILE A 13 11.10 -26.28 17.70
N ALA A 14 11.66 -25.98 18.87
CA ALA A 14 12.26 -24.67 19.14
C ALA A 14 13.42 -24.36 18.19
N LEU A 15 14.32 -25.32 17.96
CA LEU A 15 15.43 -25.16 17.02
C LEU A 15 14.96 -24.97 15.57
N LEU A 16 13.93 -25.72 15.15
CA LEU A 16 13.33 -25.55 13.83
C LEU A 16 12.72 -24.16 13.68
N LEU A 17 11.97 -23.67 14.67
CA LEU A 17 11.39 -22.33 14.64
C LEU A 17 12.49 -21.27 14.53
N VAL A 18 13.58 -21.37 15.29
CA VAL A 18 14.71 -20.45 15.19
C VAL A 18 15.31 -20.48 13.78
N ALA A 19 15.59 -21.67 13.22
CA ALA A 19 16.10 -21.79 11.86
C ALA A 19 15.15 -21.16 10.82
N PHE A 20 13.83 -21.35 10.97
CA PHE A 20 12.85 -20.71 10.10
C PHE A 20 12.78 -19.19 10.26
N THR A 21 13.01 -18.63 11.45
CA THR A 21 13.07 -17.17 11.61
C THR A 21 14.29 -16.56 10.92
N PHE A 22 15.43 -17.25 10.92
CA PHE A 22 16.64 -16.82 10.20
C PHE A 22 16.50 -16.99 8.68
N ALA A 23 15.88 -18.07 8.20
CA ALA A 23 15.59 -18.26 6.78
C ALA A 23 14.47 -17.35 6.27
N GLY A 24 13.55 -16.97 7.17
CA GLY A 24 12.38 -16.15 6.92
C GLY A 24 12.62 -14.65 7.03
N THR A 25 13.85 -14.17 6.86
CA THR A 25 14.10 -12.74 6.63
C THR A 25 13.54 -12.36 5.26
N HIS A 26 12.22 -12.25 5.19
CA HIS A 26 11.56 -11.47 4.16
C HIS A 26 12.03 -10.04 4.36
N VAL A 27 13.13 -9.69 3.69
CA VAL A 27 13.56 -8.30 3.55
C VAL A 27 12.34 -7.58 3.00
N ALA A 28 11.83 -6.60 3.76
CA ALA A 28 10.75 -5.74 3.30
C ALA A 28 11.21 -5.16 1.97
N ARG A 29 10.66 -5.66 0.86
CA ARG A 29 11.03 -5.15 -0.45
C ARG A 29 10.47 -3.74 -0.53
N PRO A 30 11.31 -2.71 -0.73
CA PRO A 30 10.78 -1.37 -0.90
C PRO A 30 9.81 -1.38 -2.07
N ILE A 31 8.60 -0.87 -1.86
CA ILE A 31 7.63 -0.69 -2.92
C ILE A 31 8.15 0.44 -3.78
N ASN A 32 8.55 0.14 -5.02
CA ASN A 32 8.89 1.18 -5.98
C ASN A 32 7.61 1.89 -6.40
N LEU A 33 7.57 3.18 -6.12
CA LEU A 33 6.49 4.07 -6.52
C LEU A 33 6.90 4.78 -7.80
N THR A 34 6.18 4.47 -8.87
CA THR A 34 6.36 5.08 -10.18
C THR A 34 5.56 6.37 -10.23
N LEU A 35 6.25 7.47 -10.56
CA LEU A 35 5.62 8.78 -10.74
C LEU A 35 4.79 8.77 -12.02
N MET A 36 3.51 9.05 -11.90
CA MET A 36 2.63 9.35 -13.01
C MET A 36 2.51 10.86 -13.16
N ASN A 37 2.83 11.36 -14.34
CA ASN A 37 2.67 12.76 -14.66
C ASN A 37 1.17 13.06 -14.79
N HIS A 38 0.54 13.57 -13.73
CA HIS A 38 -0.90 13.82 -13.68
C HIS A 38 -1.21 15.27 -13.29
N SER A 39 -1.48 16.11 -14.29
CA SER A 39 -1.83 17.52 -14.11
C SER A 39 -0.77 18.33 -13.33
N GLN A 40 -1.14 19.05 -12.26
CA GLN A 40 -0.26 19.94 -11.49
C GLN A 40 0.31 19.32 -10.21
N CYS A 41 -0.14 18.15 -9.79
CA CYS A 41 0.37 17.42 -8.62
C CYS A 41 0.98 16.08 -9.05
N GLU A 42 1.73 15.47 -8.14
CA GLU A 42 2.46 14.23 -8.41
C GLU A 42 1.66 13.03 -7.93
N LEU A 43 1.17 12.19 -8.85
CA LEU A 43 0.46 10.96 -8.53
C LEU A 43 1.43 9.78 -8.57
N LEU A 44 1.57 9.06 -7.47
CA LEU A 44 2.47 7.92 -7.33
C LEU A 44 1.68 6.63 -7.23
N ALA A 45 2.09 5.64 -8.02
CA ALA A 45 1.48 4.31 -8.05
C ALA A 45 2.58 3.25 -8.06
N SER A 46 2.35 2.10 -7.42
CA SER A 46 3.28 0.97 -7.59
C SER A 46 3.08 0.30 -8.95
N ASP A 47 4.13 -0.33 -9.48
CA ASP A 47 4.04 -1.06 -10.75
C ASP A 47 3.01 -2.20 -10.73
N GLU A 48 2.81 -2.81 -9.56
CA GLU A 48 1.79 -3.85 -9.37
C GLU A 48 0.37 -3.27 -9.51
N MET A 49 0.13 -2.07 -8.98
CA MET A 49 -1.16 -1.37 -9.12
C MET A 49 -1.40 -1.00 -10.59
N LEU A 50 -0.41 -0.46 -11.30
CA LEU A 50 -0.52 -0.09 -12.72
C LEU A 50 -0.67 -1.28 -13.67
N ARG A 51 -0.22 -2.47 -13.26
CA ARG A 51 -0.48 -3.71 -14.01
C ARG A 51 -1.90 -4.21 -13.82
N SER A 52 -2.48 -3.98 -12.64
CA SER A 52 -3.85 -4.44 -12.33
C SER A 52 -4.92 -3.60 -13.05
N VAL A 53 -4.66 -2.30 -13.26
CA VAL A 53 -5.58 -1.38 -13.92
C VAL A 53 -4.80 -0.41 -14.81
N SER A 54 -5.34 -0.13 -16.00
CA SER A 54 -4.71 0.80 -16.95
C SER A 54 -4.40 2.15 -16.29
N ALA A 55 -3.24 2.73 -16.64
CA ALA A 55 -2.75 4.01 -16.13
C ALA A 55 -3.80 5.14 -16.23
N THR A 56 -4.56 5.17 -17.32
CA THR A 56 -5.63 6.15 -17.58
C THR A 56 -6.84 5.96 -16.66
N ALA A 57 -7.29 4.73 -16.44
CA ALA A 57 -8.38 4.45 -15.51
C ALA A 57 -7.96 4.78 -14.07
N TYR A 58 -6.73 4.44 -13.68
CA TYR A 58 -6.17 4.78 -12.38
C TYR A 58 -6.17 6.30 -12.12
N ALA A 59 -5.69 7.11 -13.06
CA ALA A 59 -5.68 8.57 -12.95
C ALA A 59 -7.09 9.17 -12.87
N LYS A 60 -8.04 8.67 -13.69
CA LYS A 60 -9.44 9.10 -13.65
C LYS A 60 -10.08 8.80 -12.28
N ASN A 61 -9.84 7.59 -11.79
CA ASN A 61 -10.34 7.10 -10.52
C ASN A 61 -9.80 7.93 -9.34
N PHE A 62 -8.52 8.27 -9.38
CA PHE A 62 -7.91 9.21 -8.45
C PHE A 62 -8.61 10.57 -8.46
N ASP A 63 -8.84 11.16 -9.64
CA ASP A 63 -9.50 12.47 -9.74
C ASP A 63 -10.92 12.47 -9.17
N GLU A 64 -11.71 11.43 -9.43
CA GLU A 64 -13.06 11.32 -8.89
C GLU A 64 -13.07 11.30 -7.36
N VAL A 65 -12.17 10.54 -6.75
CA VAL A 65 -12.07 10.45 -5.28
C VAL A 65 -11.54 11.76 -4.70
N ARG A 66 -10.48 12.31 -5.28
CA ARG A 66 -9.87 13.59 -4.88
C ARG A 66 -10.89 14.72 -4.88
N GLN A 67 -11.68 14.84 -5.95
CA GLN A 67 -12.69 15.88 -6.09
C GLN A 67 -13.82 15.73 -5.06
N ARG A 68 -14.27 14.50 -4.77
CA ARG A 68 -15.28 14.23 -3.73
C ARG A 68 -14.79 14.59 -2.33
N LEU A 69 -13.51 14.30 -2.05
CA LEU A 69 -12.85 14.67 -0.80
C LEU A 69 -12.47 16.16 -0.75
N LYS A 70 -12.71 16.92 -1.84
CA LYS A 70 -12.39 18.34 -1.99
C LYS A 70 -10.90 18.63 -1.77
N LEU A 71 -10.05 17.71 -2.19
CA LEU A 71 -8.60 17.85 -2.06
C LEU A 71 -8.04 18.66 -3.24
N GLY A 72 -7.13 19.58 -2.91
CA GLY A 72 -6.35 20.31 -3.91
C GLY A 72 -5.44 19.39 -4.73
N CYS A 73 -4.89 19.93 -5.80
CA CYS A 73 -3.82 19.30 -6.57
C CYS A 73 -2.89 20.43 -6.99
N LYS A 74 -1.92 20.75 -6.14
CA LYS A 74 -0.95 21.84 -6.35
C LYS A 74 0.44 21.30 -6.65
N PRO A 75 1.31 22.09 -7.30
CA PRO A 75 2.71 21.74 -7.47
C PRO A 75 3.40 21.47 -6.13
N GLY A 76 4.13 20.36 -6.04
CA GLY A 76 4.82 19.91 -4.83
C GLY A 76 3.97 19.05 -3.87
N GLU A 77 2.68 18.88 -4.15
CA GLU A 77 1.83 17.90 -3.44
C GLU A 77 1.95 16.53 -4.10
N ARG A 78 2.11 15.49 -3.27
CA ARG A 78 2.22 14.10 -3.71
C ARG A 78 1.02 13.31 -3.25
N PHE A 79 0.53 12.44 -4.12
CA PHE A 79 -0.59 11.55 -3.83
C PHE A 79 -0.20 10.10 -4.04
N VAL A 80 -0.53 9.24 -3.08
CA VAL A 80 -0.50 7.79 -3.27
C VAL A 80 -1.94 7.30 -3.23
N PHE A 81 -2.41 6.70 -4.32
CA PHE A 81 -3.78 6.24 -4.45
C PHE A 81 -3.83 4.71 -4.56
N PHE A 82 -4.67 4.08 -3.76
CA PHE A 82 -4.82 2.64 -3.75
C PHE A 82 -6.28 2.25 -3.60
N TYR A 83 -6.70 1.30 -4.42
CA TYR A 83 -7.90 0.52 -4.23
C TYR A 83 -7.49 -0.93 -4.49
N GLY A 84 -7.80 -1.82 -3.57
CA GLY A 84 -7.38 -3.21 -3.69
C GLY A 84 -8.03 -4.12 -2.68
N ASP A 85 -9.26 -3.79 -2.28
CA ASP A 85 -10.03 -4.72 -1.47
C ASP A 85 -10.77 -5.68 -2.41
N ARG A 86 -10.66 -7.00 -2.18
CA ARG A 86 -11.36 -8.03 -2.97
C ARG A 86 -12.89 -7.91 -2.88
N LEU A 87 -13.39 -6.98 -2.07
CA LEU A 87 -14.79 -6.60 -1.89
C LEU A 87 -15.28 -5.52 -2.88
N GLU A 88 -14.43 -5.09 -3.83
CA GLU A 88 -14.74 -4.12 -4.88
C GLU A 88 -16.03 -4.42 -5.65
N THR A 89 -16.37 -5.69 -5.83
CA THR A 89 -17.56 -6.14 -6.59
C THR A 89 -18.89 -5.67 -6.00
N ASN A 90 -18.94 -5.30 -4.72
CA ASN A 90 -20.17 -4.88 -4.04
C ASN A 90 -20.18 -3.40 -3.62
N GLY A 91 -19.18 -2.60 -4.04
CA GLY A 91 -19.07 -1.19 -3.59
C GLY A 91 -18.72 -1.02 -2.11
N LEU A 92 -18.17 -2.09 -1.50
CA LEU A 92 -17.61 -2.11 -0.15
C LEU A 92 -16.07 -2.00 -0.18
N GLY A 93 -15.51 -1.77 -1.37
CA GLY A 93 -14.07 -1.60 -1.55
C GLY A 93 -13.57 -0.41 -0.74
N ARG A 94 -12.46 -0.62 -0.02
CA ARG A 94 -11.77 0.47 0.67
C ARG A 94 -10.83 1.14 -0.31
N VAL A 95 -11.10 2.41 -0.57
CA VAL A 95 -10.16 3.29 -1.24
C VAL A 95 -9.30 3.94 -0.18
N PHE A 96 -7.99 3.87 -0.40
CA PHE A 96 -6.98 4.57 0.36
C PHE A 96 -6.37 5.66 -0.53
N LEU A 97 -6.32 6.88 -0.02
CA LEU A 97 -5.63 7.99 -0.65
C LEU A 97 -4.75 8.64 0.42
N ALA A 98 -3.45 8.70 0.18
CA ALA A 98 -2.53 9.47 0.99
C ALA A 98 -2.17 10.75 0.26
N HIS A 99 -2.30 11.89 0.93
CA HIS A 99 -1.83 13.19 0.48
C HIS A 99 -0.60 13.57 1.29
N CYS A 100 0.55 13.61 0.64
CA CYS A 100 1.84 13.78 1.26
C CYS A 100 2.48 15.12 0.89
N ALA A 101 3.03 15.79 1.90
CA ALA A 101 3.89 16.95 1.74
C ALA A 101 5.35 16.51 1.59
N MET A 102 6.07 17.15 0.68
CA MET A 102 7.52 17.04 0.60
C MET A 102 8.17 18.00 1.60
N HIS A 103 9.22 17.52 2.27
CA HIS A 103 10.08 18.37 3.10
C HIS A 103 11.53 17.99 2.87
N GLU A 104 12.31 18.93 2.34
CA GLU A 104 13.72 18.72 1.95
C GLU A 104 13.86 17.48 1.04
N ASP A 105 14.74 16.55 1.41
CA ASP A 105 15.01 15.31 0.69
C ASP A 105 14.02 14.18 1.05
N ASN A 106 13.05 14.43 1.93
CA ASN A 106 12.03 13.45 2.31
C ASN A 106 10.76 13.61 1.45
N PRO A 107 10.52 12.67 0.51
CA PRO A 107 9.37 12.72 -0.38
C PRO A 107 8.02 12.45 0.30
N PHE A 108 8.02 11.92 1.52
CA PHE A 108 6.83 11.51 2.28
C PHE A 108 6.93 11.99 3.74
N SER A 109 7.27 13.26 3.93
CA SER A 109 7.56 13.82 5.26
C SER A 109 6.35 13.82 6.20
N TYR A 110 5.17 14.15 5.68
CA TYR A 110 3.91 14.13 6.39
C TYR A 110 2.81 13.74 5.41
N CYS A 111 1.98 12.76 5.76
CA CYS A 111 0.91 12.27 4.90
C CYS A 111 -0.43 12.24 5.64
N ASP A 112 -1.43 12.94 5.09
CA ASP A 112 -2.82 12.79 5.49
C ASP A 112 -3.42 11.58 4.77
N ASN A 113 -4.01 10.66 5.54
CA ASN A 113 -4.56 9.42 5.03
C ASN A 113 -6.10 9.48 4.99
N TYR A 114 -6.67 9.22 3.82
CA TYR A 114 -8.10 9.23 3.59
C TYR A 114 -8.58 7.82 3.24
N PHE A 115 -9.55 7.33 4.02
CA PHE A 115 -10.24 6.06 3.76
C PHE A 115 -11.65 6.36 3.26
N TYR A 116 -11.95 5.94 2.04
CA TYR A 116 -13.24 6.22 1.40
C TYR A 116 -13.91 4.89 1.01
N TYR A 117 -15.09 4.64 1.60
CA TYR A 117 -15.75 3.33 1.61
C TYR A 117 -16.92 3.19 0.62
N SER A 118 -17.29 4.27 -0.05
CA SER A 118 -18.50 4.35 -0.90
C SER A 118 -18.16 4.62 -2.36
N TRP A 119 -17.04 4.11 -2.83
CA TRP A 119 -16.54 4.31 -4.18
C TRP A 119 -16.62 3.04 -5.02
N LYS A 120 -16.93 3.21 -6.31
CA LYS A 120 -16.90 2.14 -7.30
C LYS A 120 -15.93 2.55 -8.41
N PRO A 121 -14.84 1.80 -8.64
CA PRO A 121 -13.92 2.09 -9.74
C PRO A 121 -14.64 2.03 -11.09
N GLN A 122 -14.23 2.88 -12.03
CA GLN A 122 -14.64 2.83 -13.44
C GLN A 122 -13.65 2.03 -14.29
#